data_AF-A0A967Z0Z8-F1
#
_entry.id   AF-A0A967Z0Z8-F1
#
_cell.length_a   1.000
_cell.length_b   1.000
_cell.length_c   1.000
_cell.angle_alpha   90.00
_cell.angle_beta   90.00
_cell.angle_gamma   90.00
#
_symmetry.space_group_name_H-M   'P 1'
#
loop_
_entity.id
_entity.type
_entity.pdbx_description
1 polymer ?
#
loop_
_entity_poly.entity_id
_entity_poly.type
_entity_poly.pdbx_seq_one_letter_code
_entity_poly.pdbx_strand_id
1 'polypeptide(L)' 'MTTQEKLNLPKSSLRDFCRRNHIRKLALFGSILRNDFQRESDVDVL' A
#
# COMPACT_ATOMS: atom_id res chain seq x y z
N MET A 1 17.93 -3.64 -0.72
CA MET A 1 17.17 -2.40 -0.97
C MET A 1 15.81 -2.54 -0.31
N THR A 2 15.54 -1.77 0.74
CA THR A 2 14.31 -1.84 1.54
C THR A 2 13.13 -1.29 0.73
N THR A 3 12.07 -2.09 0.58
CA THR A 3 10.86 -1.87 -0.24
C THR A 3 10.09 -0.56 0.05
N GLN A 4 10.49 0.21 1.07
CA GLN A 4 9.76 1.39 1.54
C GLN A 4 9.98 2.68 0.74
N GLU A 5 10.98 2.77 -0.16
CA GLU A 5 11.28 4.03 -0.87
C GLU A 5 10.56 4.22 -2.21
N LYS A 6 9.91 3.19 -2.78
CA LYS A 6 9.35 3.29 -4.14
C LYS A 6 7.95 3.88 -4.26
N LEU A 7 7.13 3.84 -3.20
CA LEU A 7 5.73 4.28 -3.25
C LEU A 7 5.50 5.48 -2.35
N ASN A 8 5.34 6.65 -2.98
CA ASN A 8 5.02 7.89 -2.29
C ASN A 8 3.52 7.92 -1.92
N LEU A 9 3.14 7.13 -0.90
CA LEU A 9 1.77 7.00 -0.45
C LEU A 9 1.42 8.06 0.61
N PRO A 10 0.32 8.81 0.44
CA PRO A 10 -0.08 9.83 1.40
C PRO A 10 -0.59 9.20 2.69
N LYS A 11 0.29 9.09 3.70
CA LYS A 11 -0.02 8.45 4.99
C LYS A 11 -1.21 9.07 5.73
N SER A 12 -1.42 10.39 5.58
CA SER A 12 -2.57 11.09 6.19
C SER A 12 -3.89 10.57 5.62
N SER A 13 -4.02 10.54 4.29
CA SER A 13 -5.21 10.05 3.61
C SER A 13 -5.50 8.58 3.92
N LEU A 14 -4.45 7.73 3.96
CA LEU A 14 -4.59 6.33 4.36
C LEU A 14 -5.06 6.18 5.81
N ARG A 15 -4.54 6.99 6.73
CA ARG A 15 -4.99 6.97 8.13
C ARG A 15 -6.46 7.37 8.26
N ASP A 16 -6.90 8.40 7.55
CA ASP A 16 -8.29 8.84 7.58
C ASP A 16 -9.22 7.81 6.93
N PHE A 17 -8.77 7.16 5.86
CA PHE A 17 -9.45 5.99 5.29
C PHE A 17 -9.61 4.86 6.32
N CYS A 18 -8.53 4.47 7.02
CA CYS A 18 -8.60 3.42 8.02
C CYS A 18 -9.55 3.77 9.17
N ARG A 19 -9.51 5.01 9.66
CA ARG A 19 -10.40 5.49 10.74
C ARG A 19 -11.88 5.45 10.33
N ARG A 20 -12.21 5.93 9.12
CA ARG A 20 -13.60 5.95 8.62
C ARG A 20 -14.16 4.56 8.39
N ASN A 21 -13.32 3.59 8.02
CA ASN A 21 -13.74 2.23 7.72
C ASN A 21 -13.46 1.24 8.88
N HIS A 22 -13.09 1.73 10.07
CA HIS A 22 -12.75 0.90 11.24
C HIS A 22 -11.67 -0.16 10.97
N ILE A 23 -10.74 0.12 10.05
CA ILE A 23 -9.62 -0.76 9.73
C ILE A 23 -8.51 -0.55 10.77
N ARG A 24 -8.19 -1.61 11.51
CA ARG A 24 -7.17 -1.56 12.57
C ARG A 24 -5.73 -1.62 12.02
N LYS A 25 -5.52 -2.32 10.92
CA LYS A 25 -4.21 -2.47 10.26
C LYS A 25 -4.45 -2.56 8.75
N LEU A 26 -3.59 -1.90 7.98
CA LEU A 26 -3.57 -1.98 6.53
C LEU A 26 -2.15 -2.34 6.10
N ALA A 27 -2.02 -3.35 5.26
CA ALA A 27 -0.74 -3.81 4.72
C ALA A 27 -0.84 -4.04 3.20
N LEU A 28 0.23 -3.70 2.49
CA LEU A 28 0.41 -4.05 1.09
C LEU A 28 1.15 -5.38 1.00
N PHE A 29 0.70 -6.25 0.10
CA PHE A 29 1.34 -7.54 -0.15
C PHE A 29 1.29 -7.90 -1.63
N GLY A 30 1.87 -9.04 -2.00
CA GLY A 30 1.84 -9.50 -3.39
C GLY A 30 2.79 -8.74 -4.31
N SER A 31 2.36 -8.52 -5.55
CA SER A 31 3.19 -8.05 -6.67
C SER A 31 3.83 -6.68 -6.43
N ILE A 32 3.17 -5.80 -5.67
CA ILE A 32 3.63 -4.45 -5.32
C ILE A 32 4.95 -4.41 -4.55
N LEU A 33 5.35 -5.52 -3.93
CA LEU A 33 6.62 -5.62 -3.21
C LEU A 33 7.79 -6.00 -4.13
N ARG A 34 7.51 -6.42 -5.37
CA ARG A 34 8.50 -6.88 -6.34
C ARG A 34 8.97 -5.73 -7.23
N ASN A 35 10.14 -5.91 -7.86
CA ASN A 35 10.73 -4.90 -8.74
C ASN A 35 10.08 -4.79 -10.12
N ASP A 36 9.27 -5.78 -10.50
CA ASP A 36 8.55 -5.87 -11.76
C ASP A 36 7.09 -5.38 -11.66
N PHE A 37 6.73 -4.66 -10.58
CA PHE A 37 5.42 -4.04 -10.45
C PHE A 37 5.21 -2.96 -11.53
N GLN A 38 4.13 -3.08 -12.31
CA GLN A 38 3.80 -2.18 -13.42
C GLN A 38 2.50 -1.42 -13.14
N ARG A 39 2.16 -0.43 -13.98
CA ARG A 39 0.96 0.40 -13.76
C ARG A 39 -0.33 -0.40 -13.91
N GLU A 40 -0.28 -1.45 -14.70
CA GLU A 40 -1.38 -2.37 -15.02
C GLU A 40 -1.53 -3.47 -13.97
N SER A 41 -0.59 -3.55 -13.01
CA SER A 41 -0.64 -4.53 -11.93
C SER A 41 -1.69 -4.14 -10.89
N ASP A 42 -2.46 -5.12 -10.44
CA ASP A 42 -3.38 -4.96 -9.33
C ASP A 42 -2.64 -4.70 -8.01
N VAL A 43 -3.33 -4.10 -7.04
CA VAL A 43 -2.81 -3.81 -5.70
C VAL A 43 -3.53 -4.65 -4.66
N ASP A 44 -2.80 -5.56 -4.03
CA ASP A 44 -3.34 -6.41 -2.96
C ASP A 44 -3.19 -5.74 -1.58
N VAL A 45 -4.28 -5.73 -0.79
CA VAL A 45 -4.37 -5.10 0.54
C VAL A 45 -4.97 -6.04 1.60
N LEU A 46 -4.33 -6.09 2.78
CA LEU A 46 -4.74 -6.86 3.98
C LEU A 46 -5.04 -5.95 5.15
#